data_AF-A0A7S1YFH0-F1
#
_entry.id   AF-A0A7S1YFH0-F1
#
_cell.length_a   1.000
_cell.length_b   1.000
_cell.length_c   1.000
_cell.angle_alpha   90.00
_cell.angle_beta   90.00
_cell.angle_gamma   90.00
#
_symmetry.space_group_name_H-M   'P 1'
#
loop_
_entity.id
_entity.type
_entity.pdbx_description
1 polymer ?
#
loop_
_entity_poly.entity_id
_entity_poly.type
_entity_poly.pdbx_seq_one_letter_code
_entity_poly.pdbx_strand_id
1 'polypeptide(L)'
;SQADLVCLTGLPAHHNSAVLSKMKPHLDMNRKVFVGTICAYGGFHWVASRILGEGQYSLFGSQLIPWTCGTKTYGKSSLLFGAKRRLRIATEGGTDKDGIKAILGNILQMKTPLTE
;
A
#
# COMPACT_ATOMS: atom_id res chain seq x y z
N SER A 1 16.60 -4.53 3.63
CA SER A 1 15.88 -3.34 4.14
C SER A 1 15.39 -3.69 5.53
N GLN A 2 15.43 -2.75 6.47
CA GLN A 2 14.84 -2.95 7.80
C GLN A 2 13.34 -2.64 7.86
N ALA A 3 12.72 -2.19 6.76
CA ALA A 3 11.31 -1.81 6.75
C ALA A 3 10.38 -3.04 6.81
N ASP A 4 9.41 -3.00 7.72
CA ASP A 4 8.35 -4.00 7.84
C ASP A 4 7.19 -3.79 6.85
N LEU A 5 7.04 -2.55 6.37
CA LEU A 5 6.01 -2.14 5.42
C LEU A 5 6.57 -1.16 4.39
N VAL A 6 6.32 -1.45 3.11
CA VAL A 6 6.57 -0.54 2.00
C VAL A 6 5.25 -0.25 1.29
N CYS A 7 4.89 1.02 1.24
CA CYS A 7 3.66 1.49 0.61
C CYS A 7 3.96 2.50 -0.48
N LEU A 8 3.58 2.19 -1.72
CA LEU A 8 3.66 3.12 -2.83
C LEU A 8 2.48 4.09 -2.75
N THR A 9 2.76 5.39 -2.71
CA THR A 9 1.73 6.43 -2.59
C THR A 9 1.99 7.57 -3.56
N GLY A 10 0.94 8.11 -4.17
CA GLY A 10 1.05 9.30 -5.03
C GLY A 10 1.76 9.05 -6.37
N LEU A 11 1.85 7.78 -6.80
CA LEU A 11 2.45 7.40 -8.07
C LEU A 11 1.36 7.06 -9.10
N PRO A 12 1.46 7.58 -10.34
CA PRO A 12 0.67 7.06 -11.45
C PRO A 12 0.95 5.57 -11.67
N ALA A 13 -0.08 4.77 -11.93
CA ALA A 13 0.02 3.30 -11.95
C ALA A 13 1.10 2.74 -12.89
N HIS A 14 1.39 3.41 -14.01
CA HIS A 14 2.41 2.98 -14.97
C HIS A 14 3.84 3.03 -14.41
N HIS A 15 4.09 3.75 -13.30
CA HIS A 15 5.39 3.78 -12.62
C HIS A 15 5.60 2.61 -11.66
N ASN A 16 4.55 1.85 -11.31
CA ASN A 16 4.64 0.77 -10.32
C ASN A 16 5.75 -0.23 -10.65
N SER A 17 5.82 -0.69 -11.91
CA SER A 17 6.84 -1.65 -12.35
C SER A 17 8.27 -1.14 -12.15
N ALA A 18 8.53 0.10 -12.56
CA ALA A 18 9.85 0.71 -12.44
C ALA A 18 10.27 0.89 -10.97
N VAL A 19 9.35 1.32 -10.10
CA VAL A 19 9.64 1.52 -8.68
C VAL A 19 9.84 0.19 -7.96
N LEU A 20 8.96 -0.80 -8.19
CA LEU A 20 9.09 -2.13 -7.61
C LEU A 20 10.41 -2.82 -8.00
N SER A 21 10.83 -2.67 -9.26
CA SER A 21 12.08 -3.25 -9.75
C SER A 21 13.31 -2.64 -9.06
N LYS A 22 13.30 -1.32 -8.83
CA LYS A 22 14.35 -0.63 -8.07
C LYS A 22 14.33 -0.97 -6.58
N MET A 23 13.15 -1.22 -6.03
CA MET A 23 12.97 -1.57 -4.63
C MET A 23 13.42 -2.98 -4.31
N LYS A 24 13.12 -3.95 -5.19
CA LYS A 24 13.39 -5.39 -5.02
C LYS A 24 14.76 -5.72 -4.42
N PRO A 25 15.91 -5.25 -4.97
CA PRO A 25 17.23 -5.63 -4.46
C PRO A 25 17.49 -5.17 -3.02
N HIS A 26 16.68 -4.25 -2.49
CA HIS A 26 16.81 -3.75 -1.13
C HIS A 26 15.87 -4.44 -0.15
N LEU A 27 14.89 -5.23 -0.60
CA LEU A 27 13.97 -5.94 0.30
C LEU A 27 14.66 -7.15 0.92
N ASP A 28 14.39 -7.36 2.20
CA ASP A 28 14.80 -8.58 2.88
C ASP A 28 13.69 -9.63 2.72
N MET A 29 13.84 -10.51 1.72
CA MET A 29 12.83 -11.50 1.36
C MET A 29 12.81 -12.72 2.29
N ASN A 30 13.66 -12.74 3.33
CA ASN A 30 13.67 -13.79 4.36
C ASN A 30 12.84 -13.40 5.59
N ARG A 31 12.52 -12.12 5.75
CA ARG A 31 11.55 -11.65 6.76
C ARG A 31 10.23 -11.35 6.08
N LYS A 32 9.12 -11.49 6.83
CA LYS A 32 7.82 -11.04 6.36
C LYS A 32 7.79 -9.51 6.19
N VAL A 33 7.58 -9.04 4.96
CA VAL A 33 7.40 -7.61 4.65
C VAL A 33 6.07 -7.35 3.95
N PHE A 34 5.35 -6.31 4.36
CA PHE A 34 4.17 -5.85 3.64
C PHE A 34 4.58 -4.99 2.46
N VAL A 35 4.11 -5.32 1.26
CA VAL A 35 4.36 -4.53 0.06
C VAL A 35 3.03 -4.18 -0.58
N GLY A 36 2.75 -2.91 -0.74
CA GLY A 36 1.48 -2.50 -1.29
C GLY A 36 1.46 -1.08 -1.79
N THR A 37 0.24 -0.63 -2.09
CA THR A 37 0.04 0.69 -2.70
C THR A 37 -1.29 1.30 -2.25
N ILE A 38 -1.28 2.62 -2.13
CA ILE A 38 -2.50 3.41 -2.01
C ILE A 38 -3.01 3.71 -3.42
N CYS A 39 -4.25 3.30 -3.68
CA CYS A 39 -4.87 3.30 -5.00
C CYS A 39 -4.18 2.30 -5.94
N ALA A 40 -4.43 1.00 -5.73
CA ALA A 40 -3.76 -0.06 -6.47
C ALA A 40 -4.11 -0.11 -7.96
N TYR A 41 -5.27 0.43 -8.33
CA TYR A 41 -5.85 0.21 -9.66
C TYR A 41 -5.93 -1.29 -10.01
N GLY A 42 -6.30 -1.61 -11.26
CA GLY A 42 -6.23 -2.98 -11.74
C GLY A 42 -4.77 -3.42 -11.97
N GLY A 43 -4.46 -4.68 -11.64
CA GLY A 43 -3.21 -5.33 -12.05
C GLY A 43 -1.97 -5.10 -11.19
N PHE A 44 -2.01 -4.25 -10.15
CA PHE A 44 -0.86 -4.07 -9.24
C PHE A 44 -0.38 -5.40 -8.65
N HIS A 45 -1.31 -6.24 -8.20
CA HIS A 45 -0.98 -7.55 -7.62
C HIS A 45 -0.16 -8.41 -8.59
N TRP A 46 -0.56 -8.50 -9.86
CA TRP A 46 0.17 -9.27 -10.88
C TRP A 46 1.54 -8.69 -11.20
N VAL A 47 1.65 -7.36 -11.28
CA VAL A 47 2.93 -6.68 -11.53
C VAL A 47 3.89 -6.89 -10.35
N ALA A 48 3.39 -6.73 -9.12
CA ALA A 48 4.18 -6.90 -7.91
C ALA A 48 4.64 -8.36 -7.74
N SER A 49 3.74 -9.34 -7.85
CA SER A 49 4.11 -10.75 -7.72
C SER A 49 5.13 -11.17 -8.78
N ARG A 50 4.98 -10.70 -10.02
CA ARG A 50 5.93 -11.00 -11.11
C ARG A 50 7.33 -10.43 -10.84
N ILE A 51 7.43 -9.20 -10.33
CA ILE A 51 8.72 -8.53 -10.12
C ILE A 51 9.40 -9.08 -8.87
N LEU A 52 8.66 -9.18 -7.76
CA LEU A 52 9.20 -9.62 -6.47
C LEU A 52 9.63 -11.09 -6.53
N GLY A 53 8.88 -11.94 -7.22
CA GLY A 53 9.15 -13.37 -7.31
C GLY A 53 8.86 -14.07 -5.99
N GLU A 54 9.63 -15.12 -5.68
CA GLU A 54 9.51 -15.86 -4.42
C GLU A 54 10.07 -15.06 -3.23
N GLY A 55 9.46 -15.23 -2.06
CA GLY A 55 9.95 -14.69 -0.80
C GLY A 55 8.86 -14.50 0.24
N GLN A 56 9.25 -14.01 1.43
CA GLN A 56 8.36 -13.78 2.55
C GLN A 56 7.76 -12.36 2.47
N TYR A 57 6.66 -12.18 1.73
CA TYR A 57 5.96 -10.89 1.69
C TYR A 57 4.44 -11.06 1.71
N SER A 58 3.73 -9.94 1.88
CA SER A 58 2.27 -9.86 1.76
C SER A 58 1.92 -8.70 0.86
N LEU A 59 1.14 -8.98 -0.18
CA LEU A 59 0.64 -7.94 -1.07
C LEU A 59 -0.66 -7.34 -0.54
N PHE A 60 -0.72 -6.00 -0.58
CA PHE A 60 -1.95 -5.26 -0.28
C PHE A 60 -2.18 -4.11 -1.26
N GLY A 61 -3.43 -3.66 -1.36
CA GLY A 61 -3.78 -2.50 -2.16
C GLY A 61 -5.05 -1.83 -1.66
N SER A 62 -5.04 -0.51 -1.52
CA SER A 62 -6.27 0.23 -1.24
C SER A 62 -7.08 0.44 -2.50
N GLN A 63 -8.41 0.43 -2.35
CA GLN A 63 -9.35 0.66 -3.45
C GLN A 63 -9.13 2.02 -4.13
N LEU A 64 -8.91 3.07 -3.32
CA LEU A 64 -8.74 4.45 -3.74
C LEU A 64 -7.79 5.18 -2.78
N ILE A 65 -7.43 6.41 -3.13
CA ILE A 65 -6.77 7.34 -2.21
C ILE A 65 -7.72 7.66 -1.04
N PRO A 66 -7.27 7.62 0.23
CA PRO A 66 -8.13 7.83 1.40
C PRO A 66 -8.67 9.26 1.51
N TRP A 67 -7.96 10.22 0.92
CA TRP A 67 -8.21 11.64 1.06
C TRP A 67 -8.22 12.38 -0.28
N THR A 68 -9.01 13.45 -0.34
CA THR A 68 -8.81 14.49 -1.35
C THR A 68 -7.83 15.51 -0.75
N CYS A 69 -6.63 15.59 -1.32
CA CYS A 69 -5.56 16.45 -0.82
C CYS A 69 -4.77 17.09 -1.96
N GLY A 70 -4.04 18.15 -1.64
CA GLY A 70 -3.17 18.85 -2.59
C GLY A 70 -1.96 19.49 -1.92
N THR A 71 -0.94 19.81 -2.71
CA THR A 71 0.25 20.49 -2.22
C THR A 71 -0.04 21.97 -2.00
N LYS A 72 0.25 22.49 -0.80
CA LYS A 72 0.26 23.94 -0.53
C LYS A 72 1.66 24.51 -0.73
N THR A 73 2.65 23.83 -0.15
CA THR A 73 4.07 24.17 -0.30
C THR A 73 4.86 22.88 -0.38
N TYR A 74 5.58 22.69 -1.48
CA TYR A 74 6.32 21.46 -1.76
C TYR A 74 7.30 21.12 -0.63
N GLY A 75 7.30 19.84 -0.21
CA GLY A 75 8.16 19.34 0.88
C GLY A 75 7.87 19.90 2.28
N LYS A 76 6.81 20.72 2.44
CA LYS A 76 6.51 21.40 3.71
C LYS A 76 5.08 21.28 4.19
N SER A 77 4.10 21.54 3.32
CA SER A 77 2.68 21.52 3.73
C SER A 77 1.72 21.12 2.62
N SER A 78 0.64 20.47 3.04
CA SER A 78 -0.45 20.02 2.18
C SER A 78 -1.79 20.53 2.70
N LEU A 79 -2.79 20.52 1.82
CA LEU A 79 -4.18 20.77 2.15
C LEU A 79 -4.93 19.44 2.14
N LEU A 80 -5.78 19.25 3.14
CA LEU A 80 -6.72 18.16 3.20
C LEU A 80 -8.12 18.71 3.01
N PHE A 81 -8.77 18.37 1.89
CA PHE A 81 -10.12 18.84 1.56
C PHE A 81 -11.21 17.92 2.12
N GLY A 82 -10.90 16.63 2.30
CA GLY A 82 -11.84 15.68 2.87
C GLY A 82 -11.30 14.26 2.93
N ALA A 83 -11.85 13.47 3.85
CA ALA A 83 -11.54 12.06 4.04
C ALA A 83 -12.70 11.16 3.59
N LYS A 84 -12.39 9.98 3.06
CA LYS A 84 -13.40 8.96 2.79
C LYS A 84 -13.93 8.38 4.10
N ARG A 85 -15.24 8.12 4.17
CA ARG A 85 -15.87 7.44 5.31
C ARG A 85 -15.49 5.96 5.40
N ARG A 86 -15.17 5.34 4.26
CA ARG A 86 -14.86 3.92 4.14
C ARG A 86 -13.84 3.73 3.04
N LEU A 87 -12.86 2.87 3.31
CA LEU A 87 -11.84 2.45 2.35
C LEU A 87 -11.72 0.93 2.42
N ARG A 88 -11.71 0.27 1.26
CA ARG A 88 -11.47 -1.17 1.18
C ARG A 88 -10.00 -1.43 0.90
N ILE A 89 -9.45 -2.43 1.56
CA ILE A 89 -8.10 -2.95 1.33
C ILE A 89 -8.25 -4.38 0.81
N ALA A 90 -7.65 -4.62 -0.36
CA ALA A 90 -7.49 -5.96 -0.91
C ALA A 90 -6.15 -6.53 -0.46
N THR A 91 -6.13 -7.82 -0.16
CA THR A 91 -4.95 -8.61 0.18
C THR A 91 -4.90 -9.84 -0.73
N GLU A 92 -3.73 -10.44 -0.85
CA GLU A 92 -3.58 -11.70 -1.55
C GLU A 92 -4.48 -12.79 -0.96
N GLY A 93 -5.20 -13.52 -1.81
CA GLY A 93 -6.16 -14.54 -1.38
C GLY A 93 -7.43 -13.99 -0.71
N GLY A 94 -7.67 -12.68 -0.75
CA GLY A 94 -8.92 -12.05 -0.28
C GLY A 94 -9.14 -12.07 1.24
N THR A 95 -8.16 -12.54 2.01
CA THR A 95 -8.22 -12.69 3.47
C THR A 95 -7.11 -11.87 4.11
N ASP A 96 -7.37 -11.23 5.26
CA ASP A 96 -6.37 -10.41 5.95
C ASP A 96 -5.50 -11.26 6.90
N LYS A 97 -4.91 -12.34 6.35
CA LYS A 97 -4.19 -13.35 7.15
C LYS A 97 -3.03 -12.76 7.94
N ASP A 98 -2.36 -11.78 7.35
CA ASP A 98 -1.18 -11.14 7.93
C ASP A 98 -1.53 -9.85 8.71
N GLY A 99 -2.79 -9.42 8.75
CA GLY A 99 -3.26 -8.32 9.60
C GLY A 99 -2.95 -6.90 9.11
N ILE A 100 -2.81 -6.68 7.80
CA ILE A 100 -2.47 -5.36 7.25
C ILE A 100 -3.59 -4.33 7.46
N LYS A 101 -4.86 -4.75 7.56
CA LYS A 101 -5.98 -3.80 7.72
C LYS A 101 -5.91 -3.08 9.06
N ALA A 102 -5.50 -3.75 10.14
CA ALA A 102 -5.34 -3.12 11.45
C ALA A 102 -4.20 -2.08 11.43
N ILE A 103 -3.07 -2.43 10.81
CA ILE A 103 -1.93 -1.54 10.63
C ILE A 103 -2.34 -0.29 9.82
N LEU A 104 -3.01 -0.48 8.68
CA LEU A 104 -3.49 0.63 7.86
C LEU A 104 -4.58 1.45 8.54
N GLY A 105 -5.46 0.83 9.34
CA GLY A 105 -6.45 1.57 10.13
C GLY A 105 -5.79 2.57 11.08
N ASN A 106 -4.73 2.14 11.76
CA ASN A 106 -3.93 3.00 12.64
C ASN A 106 -3.17 4.09 11.86
N ILE A 107 -2.50 3.74 10.76
CA ILE A 107 -1.73 4.70 9.95
C ILE A 107 -2.65 5.76 9.32
N LEU A 108 -3.77 5.31 8.74
CA LEU A 108 -4.70 6.19 8.02
C LEU A 108 -5.68 6.89 8.98
N GLN A 109 -5.61 6.62 10.28
CA GLN A 109 -6.55 7.13 11.30
C GLN A 109 -8.01 6.87 10.90
N MET A 110 -8.25 5.69 10.32
CA MET A 110 -9.57 5.22 9.91
C MET A 110 -9.97 4.05 10.80
N LYS A 111 -11.15 4.13 11.42
CA LYS A 111 -11.65 3.01 12.24
C LYS A 111 -11.81 1.78 11.36
N THR A 112 -11.06 0.73 11.66
CA THR A 112 -11.31 -0.60 11.12
C THR A 112 -12.63 -1.09 11.74
N PRO A 113 -13.63 -1.50 10.94
CA PRO A 113 -14.81 -2.14 11.51
C PRO A 113 -14.36 -3.31 12.38
N LEU A 114 -14.91 -3.42 13.59
CA LEU A 114 -14.89 -4.69 14.31
C LEU A 114 -15.53 -5.71 13.35
N THR A 115 -14.86 -6.82 13.12
CA THR A 115 -15.23 -7.88 12.15
C THR A 115 -16.74 -8.12 12.08
N GLU A 116 -17.28 -8.18 10.85
CA GLU A 116 -18.59 -8.81 10.59
C GLU A 116 -18.52 -10.32 10.87
#